data_AF-Q310R4-F1
#
_entry.id   AF-Q310R4-F1
#
_cell.length_a   1.000
_cell.length_b   1.000
_cell.length_c   1.000
_cell.angle_alpha   90.00
_cell.angle_beta   90.00
_cell.angle_gamma   90.00
#
_symmetry.space_group_name_H-M   'P 1'
#
loop_
_entity.id
_entity.type
_entity.pdbx_description
1 polymer ?
#
loop_
_entity_poly.entity_id
_entity_poly.type
_entity_poly.pdbx_seq_one_letter_code
_entity_poly.pdbx_strand_id
1 'polypeptide(L)'
;MGICLRFLLSGVILLFACSLLPLKASAAAAQGSFDPAPLRAQAVNLYQQGKILESLELWHAIYRLGDSAAVRSEALVMLGDINAMFLDRKDRAIDLYEKGIALGGLPHVIARAWYNLAMLRYDRGEYTAARLAFEGYLKRFPNGPKAGGSRHMLTRLQKHSFAGKADVPPAEITPRPIPRREPNIRVALKHASEIIVTPPSGTVAGYEGRRARVMAGKLRITVQGDDICLNGRPMGASVSLLARGGTFAMGDARYAGSMSFHVREGKVLAVNTLPLERYLEGVVPCEMPDSFRPQALRAQAVAARTHALYMLLRSSERPYDVWSTTASQVYGGVISGGRQAAEAVKATRGRILVYNGAIALAFYHSHSGGVLEDDSAVWDVDMPYYRVQADPVSNSIKDMQWSCSIPLSELAMLLRSRGYPVRQVSGVAVSQRSASGRVLRVRMATDGGNIEMNSNPFRLLVGATKMKSTLCSIGISGKTILFRGRGYGHGVGMSQWGAEGMARKGAAYEAILRQYYPHTTVRALY
;
A
#
# COMPACT_ATOMS: atom_id res chain seq x y z
N MET A 1 -11.26 11.33 -34.53
CA MET A 1 -10.01 12.07 -34.21
C MET A 1 -9.97 12.34 -32.72
N GLY A 2 -9.08 11.66 -31.99
CA GLY A 2 -9.00 11.70 -30.54
C GLY A 2 -8.26 12.93 -30.02
N ILE A 3 -8.90 13.68 -29.13
CA ILE A 3 -8.27 14.75 -28.35
C ILE A 3 -8.22 14.27 -26.90
N CYS A 4 -7.00 14.00 -26.46
CA CYS A 4 -6.62 13.61 -25.12
C CYS A 4 -6.74 14.84 -24.20
N LEU A 5 -7.80 14.89 -23.39
CA LEU A 5 -8.10 16.03 -22.53
C LEU A 5 -7.36 15.89 -21.19
N ARG A 6 -6.13 16.42 -21.14
CA ARG A 6 -5.44 16.78 -19.90
C ARG A 6 -6.16 17.99 -19.30
N PHE A 7 -6.98 17.79 -18.27
CA PHE A 7 -7.44 18.88 -17.41
C PHE A 7 -6.70 18.84 -16.07
N LEU A 8 -6.28 20.03 -15.64
CA LEU A 8 -5.41 20.29 -14.51
C LEU A 8 -5.89 19.62 -13.22
N LEU A 9 -5.12 18.61 -12.78
CA LEU A 9 -5.05 18.19 -11.39
C LEU A 9 -4.14 19.18 -10.65
N SER A 10 -4.74 20.28 -10.20
CA SER A 10 -4.11 21.15 -9.19
C SER A 10 -4.06 20.37 -7.89
N GLY A 11 -2.91 19.73 -7.64
CA GLY A 11 -2.58 19.14 -6.35
C GLY A 11 -2.60 20.21 -5.28
N VAL A 12 -3.44 20.02 -4.28
CA VAL A 12 -3.24 20.65 -2.97
C VAL A 12 -2.68 19.54 -2.10
N ILE A 13 -1.35 19.47 -2.07
CA ILE A 13 -0.60 18.84 -0.99
C ILE A 13 -0.90 19.72 0.23
N LEU A 14 -1.81 19.28 1.10
CA LEU A 14 -2.00 19.95 2.38
C LEU A 14 -0.88 19.48 3.32
N LEU A 15 0.05 20.38 3.55
CA LEU A 15 1.08 20.33 4.59
C LEU A 15 0.41 20.03 5.93
N PHE A 16 0.82 18.93 6.57
CA PHE A 16 0.57 18.71 7.99
C PHE A 16 1.42 19.70 8.80
N ALA A 17 0.83 20.84 9.18
CA ALA A 17 1.33 21.59 10.31
C ALA A 17 0.73 20.97 11.58
N CYS A 18 1.46 20.04 12.21
CA CYS A 18 1.22 19.68 13.60
C CYS A 18 1.51 20.92 14.45
N SER A 19 0.48 21.64 14.87
CA SER A 19 0.60 22.60 15.97
C SER A 19 0.87 21.81 17.26
N LEU A 20 2.14 21.71 17.62
CA LEU A 20 2.60 21.28 18.95
C LEU A 20 2.20 22.37 19.95
N LEU A 21 1.09 22.18 20.65
CA LEU A 21 0.85 22.86 21.92
C LEU A 21 1.33 21.93 23.05
N PRO A 22 2.19 22.40 23.98
CA PRO A 22 2.64 21.58 25.10
C PRO A 22 1.49 21.44 26.09
N LEU A 23 0.88 20.26 26.15
CA LEU A 23 -0.02 19.88 27.24
C LEU A 23 0.84 19.66 28.49
N LYS A 24 0.70 20.58 29.45
CA LYS A 24 1.18 20.40 30.82
C LYS A 24 0.62 19.08 31.36
N ALA A 25 1.51 18.16 31.71
CA ALA A 25 1.15 16.94 32.41
C ALA A 25 0.60 17.31 33.80
N SER A 26 -0.71 17.19 33.96
CA SER A 26 -1.34 17.11 35.28
C SER A 26 -1.51 15.63 35.63
N ALA A 27 -0.87 15.22 36.72
CA ALA A 27 -0.96 13.89 37.27
C ALA A 27 -2.30 13.72 38.00
N ALA A 28 -3.22 13.00 37.36
CA ALA A 28 -4.27 12.13 37.92
C ALA A 28 -5.42 12.03 36.89
N ALA A 29 -5.55 10.90 36.20
CA ALA A 29 -6.70 10.63 35.34
C ALA A 29 -7.03 9.14 35.36
N ALA A 30 -8.34 8.85 35.30
CA ALA A 30 -9.00 7.55 35.33
C ALA A 30 -8.38 6.49 34.39
N GLN A 31 -8.77 5.22 34.56
CA GLN A 31 -8.59 4.18 33.52
C GLN A 31 -8.93 4.80 32.15
N GLY A 32 -7.91 5.00 31.32
CA GLY A 32 -8.00 5.91 30.18
C GLY A 32 -8.90 5.39 29.06
N SER A 33 -9.44 6.28 28.25
CA SER A 33 -10.03 5.96 26.95
C SER A 33 -8.95 5.65 25.91
N PHE A 34 -9.34 5.07 24.78
CA PHE A 34 -8.43 4.83 23.65
C PHE A 34 -7.94 6.17 23.07
N ASP A 35 -6.63 6.33 22.94
CA ASP A 35 -6.02 7.45 22.22
C ASP A 35 -5.83 7.07 20.73
N PRO A 36 -6.59 7.66 19.79
CA PRO A 36 -6.45 7.34 18.38
C PRO A 36 -5.18 7.91 17.75
N ALA A 37 -4.51 8.90 18.35
CA ALA A 37 -3.44 9.64 17.69
C ALA A 37 -2.24 8.78 17.25
N PRO A 38 -1.70 7.86 18.07
CA PRO A 38 -0.59 7.00 17.65
C PRO A 38 -0.98 6.07 16.50
N LEU A 39 -2.17 5.45 16.58
CA LEU A 39 -2.65 4.52 15.57
C LEU A 39 -2.98 5.24 14.26
N ARG A 40 -3.55 6.45 14.36
CA ARG A 40 -3.82 7.35 13.23
C ARG A 40 -2.54 7.75 12.51
N ALA A 41 -1.52 8.20 13.25
CA ALA A 41 -0.22 8.55 12.68
C ALA A 41 0.42 7.35 11.95
N GLN A 42 0.31 6.15 12.53
CA GLN A 42 0.77 4.94 11.89
C GLN A 42 -0.02 4.58 10.63
N ALA A 43 -1.36 4.67 10.66
CA ALA A 43 -2.22 4.38 9.51
C ALA A 43 -1.92 5.30 8.33
N VAL A 44 -1.75 6.60 8.60
CA VAL A 44 -1.33 7.58 7.59
C VAL A 44 0.06 7.24 7.03
N ASN A 45 1.03 6.93 7.89
CA ASN A 45 2.38 6.58 7.46
C ASN A 45 2.38 5.31 6.59
N LEU A 46 1.62 4.27 6.97
CA LEU A 46 1.48 3.05 6.16
C LEU A 46 0.89 3.34 4.78
N TYR A 47 -0.18 4.15 4.70
CA TYR A 47 -0.76 4.58 3.43
C TYR A 47 0.27 5.31 2.57
N GLN A 48 0.97 6.24 3.19
CA GLN A 48 2.08 7.02 2.64
C GLN A 48 3.31 6.21 2.26
N GLN A 49 3.44 4.97 2.77
CA GLN A 49 4.44 3.98 2.41
C GLN A 49 3.91 2.96 1.39
N GLY A 50 2.70 3.13 0.86
CA GLY A 50 2.10 2.15 -0.05
C GLY A 50 1.67 0.83 0.60
N LYS A 51 1.76 0.72 1.93
CA LYS A 51 1.20 -0.38 2.74
C LYS A 51 -0.30 -0.14 2.96
N ILE A 52 -1.03 -0.09 1.86
CA ILE A 52 -2.43 0.39 1.83
C ILE A 52 -3.35 -0.54 2.63
N LEU A 53 -3.13 -1.85 2.59
CA LEU A 53 -3.96 -2.82 3.29
C LEU A 53 -3.67 -2.88 4.78
N GLU A 54 -2.42 -2.67 5.20
CA GLU A 54 -2.10 -2.49 6.61
C GLU A 54 -2.70 -1.18 7.14
N SER A 55 -2.71 -0.11 6.33
CA SER A 55 -3.42 1.13 6.67
C SER A 55 -4.92 0.89 6.85
N LEU A 56 -5.55 0.15 5.92
CA LEU A 56 -6.96 -0.23 5.96
C LEU A 56 -7.31 -0.91 7.30
N GLU A 57 -6.52 -1.91 7.71
CA GLU A 57 -6.70 -2.60 9.00
C GLU A 57 -6.64 -1.65 10.20
N LEU A 58 -5.70 -0.69 10.20
CA LEU A 58 -5.59 0.28 11.28
C LEU A 58 -6.78 1.25 11.30
N TRP A 59 -7.30 1.67 10.15
CA TRP A 59 -8.51 2.49 10.09
C TRP A 59 -9.75 1.73 10.57
N HIS A 60 -9.86 0.42 10.29
CA HIS A 60 -10.90 -0.42 10.89
C HIS A 60 -10.77 -0.48 12.42
N ALA A 61 -9.55 -0.57 12.96
CA ALA A 61 -9.33 -0.52 14.41
C ALA A 61 -9.73 0.84 15.00
N ILE A 62 -9.33 1.96 14.38
CA ILE A 62 -9.69 3.32 14.82
C ILE A 62 -11.21 3.52 14.80
N TYR A 63 -11.91 3.03 13.76
CA TYR A 63 -13.36 3.09 13.71
C TYR A 63 -14.03 2.31 14.86
N ARG A 64 -13.49 1.12 15.18
CA ARG A 64 -14.07 0.22 16.19
C ARG A 64 -13.82 0.71 17.62
N LEU A 65 -12.65 1.30 17.86
CA LEU A 65 -12.18 1.73 19.18
C LEU A 65 -12.43 3.22 19.47
N GLY A 66 -12.76 4.02 18.46
CA GLY A 66 -12.93 5.46 18.60
C GLY A 66 -14.21 5.82 19.35
N ASP A 67 -14.07 6.58 20.44
CA ASP A 67 -15.19 6.95 21.32
C ASP A 67 -15.99 8.17 20.81
N SER A 68 -15.46 8.95 19.87
CA SER A 68 -16.13 10.13 19.32
C SER A 68 -16.66 9.92 17.90
N ALA A 69 -17.74 10.64 17.57
CA ALA A 69 -18.28 10.65 16.21
C ALA A 69 -17.25 11.16 15.19
N ALA A 70 -16.44 12.16 15.55
CA ALA A 70 -15.40 12.72 14.69
C ALA A 70 -14.31 11.70 14.33
N VAL A 71 -13.84 10.90 15.29
CA VAL A 71 -12.82 9.86 15.06
C VAL A 71 -13.38 8.75 14.17
N ARG A 72 -14.62 8.30 14.45
CA ARG A 72 -15.28 7.26 13.65
C ARG A 72 -15.60 7.73 12.24
N SER A 73 -16.02 8.98 12.09
CA SER A 73 -16.25 9.64 10.79
C SER A 73 -14.96 9.70 9.98
N GLU A 74 -13.85 10.17 10.57
CA GLU A 74 -12.55 10.19 9.89
C GLU A 74 -12.15 8.80 9.41
N ALA A 75 -12.23 7.78 10.26
CA ALA A 75 -11.89 6.41 9.90
C ALA A 75 -12.74 5.91 8.71
N LEU A 76 -14.06 6.13 8.73
CA LEU A 76 -14.93 5.75 7.62
C LEU A 76 -14.55 6.44 6.30
N VAL A 77 -14.23 7.74 6.34
CA VAL A 77 -13.82 8.48 5.13
C VAL A 77 -12.49 7.95 4.59
N MET A 78 -11.53 7.62 5.47
CA MET A 78 -10.25 7.03 5.06
C MET A 78 -10.42 5.62 4.49
N LEU A 79 -11.30 4.80 5.09
CA LEU A 79 -11.68 3.50 4.52
C LEU A 79 -12.35 3.67 3.15
N GLY A 80 -13.20 4.70 2.99
CA GLY A 80 -13.83 5.07 1.73
C GLY A 80 -12.80 5.42 0.65
N ASP A 81 -11.80 6.25 0.98
CA ASP A 81 -10.71 6.61 0.08
C ASP A 81 -9.93 5.37 -0.39
N ILE A 82 -9.57 4.46 0.52
CA ILE A 82 -8.87 3.22 0.17
C ILE A 82 -9.73 2.35 -0.76
N ASN A 83 -11.02 2.19 -0.45
CA ASN A 83 -11.93 1.39 -1.28
C ASN A 83 -12.12 2.01 -2.68
N ALA A 84 -12.27 3.33 -2.77
CA ALA A 84 -12.46 4.03 -4.03
C ALA A 84 -11.20 4.04 -4.92
N MET A 85 -10.06 4.36 -4.31
CA MET A 85 -8.86 4.71 -5.06
C MET A 85 -7.91 3.53 -5.25
N PHE A 86 -7.88 2.63 -4.29
CA PHE A 86 -6.98 1.47 -4.31
C PHE A 86 -7.71 0.21 -4.74
N LEU A 87 -8.78 -0.18 -4.04
CA LEU A 87 -9.46 -1.45 -4.28
C LEU A 87 -10.46 -1.43 -5.46
N ASP A 88 -10.75 -0.25 -6.01
CA ASP A 88 -11.82 -0.01 -6.99
C ASP A 88 -13.21 -0.55 -6.55
N ARG A 89 -13.46 -0.63 -5.23
CA ARG A 89 -14.74 -1.04 -4.62
C ARG A 89 -15.64 0.19 -4.42
N LYS A 90 -16.12 0.76 -5.52
CA LYS A 90 -16.89 2.04 -5.51
C LYS A 90 -18.14 1.99 -4.63
N ASP A 91 -18.89 0.89 -4.66
CA ASP A 91 -20.13 0.73 -3.87
C ASP A 91 -19.85 0.77 -2.38
N ARG A 92 -18.80 0.06 -1.96
CA ARG A 92 -18.32 0.08 -0.58
C ARG A 92 -17.83 1.46 -0.18
N ALA A 93 -17.12 2.16 -1.06
CA ALA A 93 -16.67 3.52 -0.80
C ALA A 93 -17.83 4.50 -0.60
N ILE A 94 -18.88 4.41 -1.44
CA ILE A 94 -20.10 5.22 -1.31
C ILE A 94 -20.75 5.01 0.05
N ASP A 95 -20.98 3.75 0.45
CA ASP A 95 -21.54 3.39 1.77
C ASP A 95 -20.72 3.97 2.93
N LEU A 96 -19.38 3.87 2.84
CA LEU A 96 -18.47 4.40 3.84
C LEU A 96 -18.50 5.94 3.91
N TYR A 97 -18.54 6.63 2.77
CA TYR A 97 -18.66 8.08 2.74
C TYR A 97 -19.99 8.57 3.31
N GLU A 98 -21.11 7.93 2.93
CA GLU A 98 -22.44 8.28 3.44
C GLU A 98 -22.50 8.12 4.96
N LYS A 99 -21.99 7.01 5.51
CA LYS A 99 -21.88 6.79 6.96
C LYS A 99 -20.97 7.82 7.64
N GLY A 100 -19.81 8.12 7.03
CA GLY A 100 -18.88 9.12 7.55
C GLY A 100 -19.48 10.53 7.60
N ILE A 101 -20.22 10.92 6.55
CA ILE A 101 -20.97 12.18 6.45
C ILE A 101 -22.07 12.25 7.52
N ALA A 102 -22.83 11.16 7.68
CA ALA A 102 -23.95 11.09 8.62
C ALA A 102 -23.50 11.22 10.10
N LEU A 103 -22.35 10.65 10.46
CA LEU A 103 -21.79 10.79 11.81
C LEU A 103 -21.39 12.23 12.16
N GLY A 104 -21.03 13.04 11.16
CA GLY A 104 -20.41 14.34 11.38
C GLY A 104 -18.97 14.22 11.91
N GLY A 105 -18.14 15.21 11.61
CA GLY A 105 -16.72 15.17 11.93
C GLY A 105 -16.00 16.45 11.57
N LEU A 106 -14.67 16.39 11.50
CA LEU A 106 -13.85 17.56 11.18
C LEU A 106 -14.26 18.15 9.82
N PRO A 107 -14.44 19.48 9.69
CA PRO A 107 -14.95 20.11 8.47
C PRO A 107 -14.20 19.68 7.19
N HIS A 108 -12.87 19.57 7.24
CA HIS A 108 -12.07 19.17 6.08
C HIS A 108 -12.27 17.70 5.68
N VAL A 109 -12.49 16.80 6.65
CA VAL A 109 -12.78 15.37 6.42
C VAL A 109 -14.13 15.23 5.72
N ILE A 110 -15.14 15.91 6.24
CA ILE A 110 -16.51 15.85 5.71
C ILE A 110 -16.59 16.51 4.34
N ALA A 111 -15.93 17.65 4.15
CA ALA A 111 -15.83 18.30 2.83
C ALA A 111 -15.23 17.34 1.78
N ARG A 112 -14.14 16.64 2.12
CA ARG A 112 -13.56 15.62 1.23
C ARG A 112 -14.56 14.50 0.92
N ALA A 113 -15.22 13.95 1.94
CA ALA A 113 -16.18 12.86 1.77
C ALA A 113 -17.33 13.22 0.83
N TRP A 114 -17.94 14.40 1.00
CA TRP A 114 -18.99 14.89 0.10
C TRP A 114 -18.51 15.02 -1.35
N TYR A 115 -17.33 15.60 -1.56
CA TYR A 115 -16.80 15.78 -2.91
C TYR A 115 -16.49 14.43 -3.57
N ASN A 116 -15.85 13.50 -2.84
CA ASN A 116 -15.51 12.18 -3.36
C ASN A 116 -16.77 11.34 -3.64
N LEU A 117 -17.77 11.39 -2.76
CA LEU A 117 -19.08 10.78 -2.98
C LEU A 117 -19.73 11.31 -4.27
N ALA A 118 -19.76 12.64 -4.45
CA ALA A 118 -20.35 13.26 -5.63
C ALA A 118 -19.65 12.85 -6.93
N MET A 119 -18.30 12.81 -6.92
CA MET A 119 -17.51 12.34 -8.05
C MET A 119 -17.75 10.87 -8.37
N LEU A 120 -17.84 9.99 -7.35
CA LEU A 120 -18.13 8.57 -7.57
C LEU A 120 -19.52 8.34 -8.17
N ARG A 121 -20.53 9.04 -7.64
CA ARG A 121 -21.91 9.01 -8.19
C ARG A 121 -21.91 9.50 -9.64
N TYR A 122 -21.17 10.58 -9.94
CA TYR A 122 -21.03 11.11 -11.31
C TYR A 122 -20.40 10.09 -12.27
N ASP A 123 -19.28 9.47 -11.86
CA ASP A 123 -18.56 8.48 -12.66
C ASP A 123 -19.38 7.20 -12.90
N ARG A 124 -20.34 6.91 -12.01
CA ARG A 124 -21.30 5.81 -12.17
C ARG A 124 -22.49 6.16 -13.06
N GLY A 125 -22.62 7.41 -13.51
CA GLY A 125 -23.79 7.86 -14.28
C GLY A 125 -25.02 8.18 -13.42
N GLU A 126 -24.87 8.19 -12.09
CA GLU A 126 -25.94 8.49 -11.13
C GLU A 126 -26.04 10.01 -10.95
N TYR A 127 -26.40 10.70 -12.03
CA TYR A 127 -26.31 12.15 -12.16
C TYR A 127 -27.21 12.88 -11.17
N THR A 128 -28.40 12.36 -10.88
CA THR A 128 -29.29 12.92 -9.85
C THR A 128 -28.63 12.90 -8.47
N ALA A 129 -28.08 11.74 -8.06
CA ALA A 129 -27.41 11.58 -6.78
C ALA A 129 -26.12 12.42 -6.70
N ALA A 130 -25.35 12.47 -7.80
CA ALA A 130 -24.16 13.31 -7.89
C ALA A 130 -24.48 14.80 -7.71
N ARG A 131 -25.56 15.28 -8.36
CA ARG A 131 -26.04 16.66 -8.22
C ARG A 131 -26.39 16.98 -6.76
N LEU A 132 -27.20 16.14 -6.12
CA LEU A 132 -27.58 16.30 -4.71
C LEU A 132 -26.34 16.32 -3.80
N ALA A 133 -25.34 15.50 -4.09
CA ALA A 133 -24.10 15.48 -3.32
C ALA A 133 -23.25 16.76 -3.50
N PHE A 134 -23.12 17.29 -4.73
CA PHE A 134 -22.43 18.57 -4.95
C PHE A 134 -23.18 19.77 -4.35
N GLU A 135 -24.52 19.80 -4.45
CA GLU A 135 -25.35 20.81 -3.78
C GLU A 135 -25.20 20.71 -2.25
N GLY A 136 -25.18 19.48 -1.71
CA GLY A 136 -24.93 19.17 -0.31
C GLY A 136 -23.56 19.64 0.18
N TYR A 137 -22.52 19.49 -0.64
CA TYR A 137 -21.19 20.05 -0.42
C TYR A 137 -21.25 21.58 -0.33
N LEU A 138 -21.78 22.25 -1.36
CA LEU A 138 -21.75 23.72 -1.47
C LEU A 138 -22.61 24.41 -0.41
N LYS A 139 -23.71 23.77 0.02
CA LYS A 139 -24.53 24.26 1.13
C LYS A 139 -23.74 24.34 2.44
N ARG A 140 -22.83 23.39 2.68
CA ARG A 140 -22.04 23.28 3.91
C ARG A 140 -20.68 23.97 3.83
N PHE A 141 -20.07 23.97 2.64
CA PHE A 141 -18.73 24.45 2.39
C PHE A 141 -18.70 25.40 1.17
N PRO A 142 -19.44 26.52 1.18
CA PRO A 142 -19.57 27.41 0.02
C PRO A 142 -18.22 28.02 -0.42
N ASN A 143 -17.29 28.16 0.53
CA ASN A 143 -15.92 28.62 0.31
C ASN A 143 -14.87 27.52 0.58
N GLY A 144 -15.29 26.25 0.56
CA GLY A 144 -14.42 25.13 0.83
C GLY A 144 -13.44 24.82 -0.32
N PRO A 145 -12.42 23.99 -0.08
CA PRO A 145 -11.33 23.72 -1.04
C PRO A 145 -11.79 23.17 -2.41
N LYS A 146 -12.98 22.58 -2.49
CA LYS A 146 -13.57 22.00 -3.69
C LYS A 146 -14.82 22.73 -4.16
N ALA A 147 -15.09 23.94 -3.66
CA ALA A 147 -16.27 24.72 -4.04
C ALA A 147 -16.28 25.09 -5.53
N GLY A 148 -15.15 25.58 -6.07
CA GLY A 148 -15.02 25.88 -7.49
C GLY A 148 -15.24 24.64 -8.37
N GLY A 149 -14.63 23.51 -8.02
CA GLY A 149 -14.82 22.24 -8.72
C GLY A 149 -16.27 21.74 -8.65
N SER A 150 -16.92 21.87 -7.50
CA SER A 150 -18.32 21.46 -7.31
C SER A 150 -19.28 22.30 -8.17
N ARG A 151 -19.09 23.63 -8.21
CA ARG A 151 -19.87 24.52 -9.09
C ARG A 151 -19.70 24.16 -10.56
N HIS A 152 -18.46 23.89 -11.00
CA HIS A 152 -18.17 23.47 -12.36
C HIS A 152 -18.89 22.15 -12.72
N MET A 153 -18.86 21.16 -11.82
CA MET A 153 -19.54 19.89 -12.03
C MET A 153 -21.07 20.05 -12.09
N LEU A 154 -21.66 20.94 -11.28
CA LEU A 154 -23.10 21.25 -11.36
C LEU A 154 -23.49 21.86 -12.71
N THR A 155 -22.70 22.79 -13.26
CA THR A 155 -22.94 23.33 -14.61
C THR A 155 -22.88 22.23 -15.68
N ARG A 156 -21.98 21.25 -15.53
CA ARG A 156 -21.88 20.10 -16.44
C ARG A 156 -23.10 19.19 -16.33
N LEU A 157 -23.57 18.92 -15.12
CA LEU A 157 -24.78 18.13 -14.84
C LEU A 157 -26.05 18.80 -15.36
N GLN A 158 -26.16 20.13 -15.26
CA GLN A 158 -27.28 20.89 -15.86
C GLN A 158 -27.37 20.65 -17.37
N LYS A 159 -26.23 20.69 -18.09
CA LYS A 159 -26.20 20.39 -19.53
C LYS A 159 -26.64 18.95 -19.86
N HIS A 160 -26.47 17.99 -18.95
CA HIS A 160 -26.97 16.61 -19.13
C HIS A 160 -28.49 16.54 -18.96
N SER A 161 -29.04 17.26 -17.97
CA SER A 161 -30.48 17.38 -17.75
C SER A 161 -31.21 18.03 -18.94
N PHE A 162 -30.67 19.13 -19.48
CA PHE A 162 -31.22 19.80 -20.67
C PHE A 162 -31.16 18.95 -21.96
N ALA A 163 -30.31 17.93 -22.00
CA ALA A 163 -30.23 17.00 -23.12
C ALA A 163 -31.22 15.83 -23.00
N GLY A 164 -32.14 15.84 -22.03
CA GLY A 164 -33.14 14.78 -21.82
C GLY A 164 -32.55 13.43 -21.42
N LYS A 165 -31.29 13.39 -20.96
CA LYS A 165 -30.66 12.15 -20.51
C LYS A 165 -31.17 11.82 -19.10
N ALA A 166 -32.07 10.83 -19.01
CA ALA A 166 -32.41 10.18 -17.76
C ALA A 166 -31.15 9.63 -17.07
N ASP A 167 -31.23 9.32 -15.77
CA ASP A 167 -30.18 8.53 -15.11
C ASP A 167 -29.92 7.29 -15.99
N VAL A 168 -28.70 7.20 -16.52
CA VAL A 168 -28.29 6.06 -17.34
C VAL A 168 -28.08 4.92 -16.36
N PRO A 169 -28.49 3.67 -16.67
CA PRO A 169 -28.13 2.52 -15.85
C PRO A 169 -26.64 2.59 -15.51
N PRO A 170 -26.24 2.32 -14.27
CA PRO A 170 -24.86 2.48 -13.86
C PRO A 170 -23.95 1.83 -14.89
N ALA A 171 -23.11 2.60 -15.56
CA ALA A 171 -22.22 2.05 -16.56
C ALA A 171 -21.39 0.97 -15.88
N GLU A 172 -21.23 -0.20 -16.51
CA GLU A 172 -20.29 -1.20 -16.02
C GLU A 172 -18.95 -0.52 -15.76
N ILE A 173 -18.42 -0.71 -14.56
CA ILE A 173 -17.16 -0.07 -14.18
C ILE A 173 -16.09 -0.62 -15.11
N THR A 174 -15.68 0.19 -16.09
CA THR A 174 -14.61 -0.20 -17.00
C THR A 174 -13.32 -0.29 -16.18
N PRO A 175 -12.61 -1.43 -16.20
CA PRO A 175 -11.31 -1.55 -15.57
C PRO A 175 -10.36 -0.43 -16.02
N ARG A 176 -9.44 -0.04 -15.13
CA ARG A 176 -8.40 0.93 -15.48
C ARG A 176 -7.67 0.47 -16.75
N PRO A 177 -7.45 1.35 -17.75
CA PRO A 177 -6.81 0.96 -18.99
C PRO A 177 -5.43 0.38 -18.76
N ILE A 178 -5.21 -0.83 -19.28
CA ILE A 178 -3.93 -1.51 -19.18
C ILE A 178 -2.96 -0.89 -20.20
N PRO A 179 -1.71 -0.56 -19.79
CA PRO A 179 -0.71 -0.03 -20.72
C PRO A 179 -0.47 -0.96 -21.92
N ARG A 180 -0.43 -0.39 -23.14
CA ARG A 180 -0.19 -1.12 -24.40
C ARG A 180 1.29 -1.24 -24.77
N ARG A 181 2.18 -0.62 -24.00
CA ARG A 181 3.64 -0.62 -24.17
C ARG A 181 4.27 -0.74 -22.79
N GLU A 182 5.54 -1.11 -22.75
CA GLU A 182 6.30 -1.14 -21.51
C GLU A 182 6.30 0.26 -20.85
N PRO A 183 5.71 0.41 -19.65
CA PRO A 183 5.75 1.67 -18.93
C PRO A 183 7.09 1.80 -18.17
N ASN A 184 7.44 3.04 -17.83
CA ASN A 184 8.41 3.27 -16.76
C ASN A 184 7.70 3.14 -15.41
N ILE A 185 8.42 2.65 -14.42
CA ILE A 185 7.99 2.62 -13.02
C ILE A 185 8.87 3.55 -12.19
N ARG A 186 8.25 4.22 -11.21
CA ARG A 186 8.87 5.15 -10.28
C ARG A 186 8.97 4.49 -8.90
N VAL A 187 10.18 4.27 -8.41
CA VAL A 187 10.46 3.54 -7.18
C VAL A 187 10.98 4.50 -6.11
N ALA A 188 10.25 4.68 -5.02
CA ALA A 188 10.74 5.41 -3.85
C ALA A 188 11.83 4.59 -3.15
N LEU A 189 13.04 5.16 -3.07
CA LEU A 189 14.22 4.48 -2.53
C LEU A 189 14.49 4.84 -1.07
N LYS A 190 14.38 6.12 -0.73
CA LYS A 190 14.75 6.64 0.59
C LYS A 190 14.06 7.97 0.86
N HIS A 191 13.63 8.17 2.11
CA HIS A 191 13.07 9.41 2.63
C HIS A 191 13.88 9.85 3.85
N ALA A 192 14.69 10.91 3.72
CA ALA A 192 15.67 11.32 4.73
C ALA A 192 15.98 12.82 4.65
N SER A 193 16.51 13.39 5.73
CA SER A 193 16.93 14.81 5.76
C SER A 193 18.08 15.10 4.79
N GLU A 194 18.92 14.09 4.53
CA GLU A 194 20.04 14.17 3.58
C GLU A 194 20.17 12.86 2.81
N ILE A 195 20.48 12.97 1.51
CA ILE A 195 20.80 11.85 0.64
C ILE A 195 22.08 12.16 -0.14
N ILE A 196 23.01 11.20 -0.20
CA ILE A 196 24.22 11.31 -1.01
C ILE A 196 24.08 10.38 -2.22
N VAL A 197 24.23 10.95 -3.41
CA VAL A 197 24.18 10.20 -4.68
C VAL A 197 25.44 10.48 -5.49
N THR A 198 26.01 9.47 -6.13
CA THR A 198 27.08 9.65 -7.13
C THR A 198 26.49 9.36 -8.50
N PRO A 199 26.22 10.40 -9.31
CA PRO A 199 25.70 10.22 -10.67
C PRO A 199 26.80 9.76 -11.64
N PRO A 200 26.44 9.06 -12.72
CA PRO A 200 27.40 8.74 -13.78
C PRO A 200 27.83 10.00 -14.56
N SER A 201 28.96 9.92 -15.25
CA SER A 201 29.48 11.01 -16.09
C SER A 201 28.45 11.47 -17.14
N GLY A 202 28.39 12.77 -17.39
CA GLY A 202 27.47 13.36 -18.36
C GLY A 202 26.03 13.52 -17.85
N THR A 203 25.80 13.37 -16.54
CA THR A 203 24.49 13.63 -15.93
C THR A 203 24.09 15.11 -16.05
N VAL A 204 22.80 15.33 -16.29
CA VAL A 204 22.16 16.64 -16.36
C VAL A 204 21.05 16.70 -15.32
N ALA A 205 21.01 17.78 -14.54
CA ALA A 205 19.91 18.11 -13.65
C ALA A 205 18.84 18.91 -14.42
N GLY A 206 17.61 18.44 -14.41
CA GLY A 206 16.43 19.15 -14.90
C GLY A 206 15.55 19.60 -13.73
N TYR A 207 15.15 20.86 -13.73
CA TYR A 207 14.35 21.49 -12.67
C TYR A 207 13.66 22.73 -13.21
N GLU A 208 12.38 22.95 -12.89
CA GLU A 208 11.60 24.14 -13.29
C GLU A 208 11.73 24.52 -14.79
N GLY A 209 11.78 23.52 -15.68
CA GLY A 209 11.98 23.72 -17.12
C GLY A 209 13.42 24.09 -17.55
N ARG A 210 14.34 24.27 -16.59
CA ARG A 210 15.76 24.53 -16.80
C ARG A 210 16.58 23.24 -16.79
N ARG A 211 17.80 23.33 -17.32
CA ARG A 211 18.80 22.25 -17.30
C ARG A 211 20.14 22.78 -16.84
N ALA A 212 20.83 22.01 -16.00
CA ALA A 212 22.20 22.31 -15.56
C ALA A 212 23.06 21.06 -15.64
N ARG A 213 24.31 21.20 -16.09
CA ARG A 213 25.27 20.10 -16.06
C ARG A 213 25.65 19.79 -14.62
N VAL A 214 25.67 18.52 -14.29
CA VAL A 214 26.10 18.04 -12.98
C VAL A 214 27.58 17.70 -13.04
N MET A 215 28.36 18.24 -12.11
CA MET A 215 29.77 17.91 -11.98
C MET A 215 29.93 16.46 -11.51
N ALA A 216 31.01 15.81 -11.96
CA ALA A 216 31.33 14.45 -11.52
C ALA A 216 31.64 14.44 -10.01
N GLY A 217 31.30 13.33 -9.34
CA GLY A 217 31.55 13.14 -7.91
C GLY A 217 30.26 13.03 -7.08
N LYS A 218 30.40 13.00 -5.76
CA LYS A 218 29.27 12.88 -4.84
C LYS A 218 28.43 14.16 -4.84
N LEU A 219 27.13 14.02 -4.99
CA LEU A 219 26.15 15.07 -4.76
C LEU A 219 25.48 14.86 -3.41
N ARG A 220 25.50 15.91 -2.58
CA ARG A 220 24.69 16.03 -1.38
C ARG A 220 23.33 16.63 -1.75
N ILE A 221 22.27 15.91 -1.45
CA ILE A 221 20.88 16.33 -1.67
C ILE A 221 20.22 16.62 -0.32
N THR A 222 19.70 17.82 -0.16
CA THR A 222 19.02 18.29 1.07
C THR A 222 17.76 19.08 0.72
N VAL A 223 16.98 19.45 1.73
CA VAL A 223 15.85 20.38 1.61
C VAL A 223 16.20 21.70 2.29
N GLN A 224 15.86 22.82 1.66
CA GLN A 224 15.87 24.16 2.26
C GLN A 224 14.54 24.85 1.96
N GLY A 225 13.71 25.06 2.99
CA GLY A 225 12.33 25.51 2.78
C GLY A 225 11.55 24.49 1.95
N ASP A 226 11.01 24.94 0.82
CA ASP A 226 10.29 24.10 -0.14
C ASP A 226 11.15 23.64 -1.32
N ASP A 227 12.46 23.87 -1.29
CA ASP A 227 13.38 23.56 -2.39
C ASP A 227 14.25 22.34 -2.09
N ILE A 228 14.50 21.54 -3.14
CA ILE A 228 15.61 20.60 -3.17
C ILE A 228 16.89 21.34 -3.49
N CYS A 229 17.92 21.10 -2.68
CA CYS A 229 19.26 21.62 -2.89
C CYS A 229 20.20 20.54 -3.43
N LEU A 230 21.00 20.87 -4.46
CA LEU A 230 22.15 20.08 -4.89
C LEU A 230 23.43 20.77 -4.39
N ASN A 231 24.18 20.14 -3.50
CA ASN A 231 25.38 20.72 -2.87
C ASN A 231 25.12 22.13 -2.29
N GLY A 232 23.97 22.32 -1.64
CA GLY A 232 23.54 23.60 -1.05
C GLY A 232 22.92 24.60 -2.04
N ARG A 233 22.95 24.33 -3.35
CA ARG A 233 22.30 25.19 -4.35
C ARG A 233 20.82 24.81 -4.51
N PRO A 234 19.85 25.71 -4.24
CA PRO A 234 18.43 25.43 -4.41
C PRO A 234 18.09 25.26 -5.90
N MET A 235 17.22 24.30 -6.19
CA MET A 235 16.80 23.93 -7.54
C MET A 235 15.28 23.93 -7.72
N GLY A 236 14.49 24.32 -6.71
CA GLY A 236 13.02 24.23 -6.74
C GLY A 236 12.47 22.99 -6.05
N ALA A 237 11.15 22.84 -6.04
CA ALA A 237 10.43 21.78 -5.31
C ALA A 237 10.76 20.33 -5.73
N SER A 238 11.31 20.14 -6.93
CA SER A 238 11.84 18.87 -7.39
C SER A 238 12.96 19.03 -8.40
N VAL A 239 13.86 18.05 -8.44
CA VAL A 239 14.96 17.97 -9.41
C VAL A 239 15.10 16.56 -9.94
N SER A 240 15.29 16.43 -11.26
CA SER A 240 15.52 15.15 -11.94
C SER A 240 16.95 15.08 -12.46
N LEU A 241 17.67 14.00 -12.14
CA LEU A 241 18.97 13.68 -12.68
C LEU A 241 18.83 12.67 -13.82
N LEU A 242 19.26 13.08 -15.00
CA LEU A 242 19.16 12.33 -16.25
C LEU A 242 20.56 12.02 -16.78
N ALA A 243 20.81 10.75 -17.09
CA ALA A 243 22.04 10.31 -17.73
C ALA A 243 21.71 9.51 -19.00
N ARG A 244 22.58 9.59 -20.02
CA ARG A 244 22.45 8.79 -21.26
C ARG A 244 22.84 7.32 -21.07
N GLY A 245 23.45 6.97 -19.94
CA GLY A 245 23.88 5.62 -19.59
C GLY A 245 24.59 5.61 -18.23
N GLY A 246 25.01 4.42 -17.80
CA GLY A 246 25.62 4.20 -16.48
C GLY A 246 24.58 4.08 -15.36
N THR A 247 25.07 4.12 -14.12
CA THR A 247 24.25 3.94 -12.92
C THR A 247 24.52 5.02 -11.89
N PHE A 248 23.48 5.41 -11.16
CA PHE A 248 23.60 6.25 -9.98
C PHE A 248 23.94 5.38 -8.76
N ALA A 249 24.96 5.75 -7.99
CA ALA A 249 25.29 5.05 -6.74
C ALA A 249 24.70 5.79 -5.54
N MET A 250 24.06 5.07 -4.63
CA MET A 250 23.57 5.60 -3.35
C MET A 250 23.85 4.55 -2.25
N GLY A 251 24.87 4.81 -1.44
CA GLY A 251 25.48 3.77 -0.60
C GLY A 251 26.14 2.69 -1.47
N ASP A 252 25.94 1.42 -1.12
CA ASP A 252 26.48 0.28 -1.86
C ASP A 252 25.62 -0.11 -3.07
N ALA A 253 24.39 0.42 -3.16
CA ALA A 253 23.45 0.12 -4.22
C ALA A 253 23.68 1.00 -5.46
N ARG A 254 23.44 0.40 -6.64
CA ARG A 254 23.50 1.07 -7.94
C ARG A 254 22.14 1.05 -8.61
N TYR A 255 21.74 2.15 -9.24
CA TYR A 255 20.44 2.32 -9.86
C TYR A 255 20.58 2.74 -11.33
N ALA A 256 19.95 1.99 -12.23
CA ALA A 256 19.84 2.32 -13.64
C ALA A 256 18.69 3.32 -13.89
N GLY A 257 18.57 3.84 -15.12
CA GLY A 257 17.51 4.77 -15.49
C GLY A 257 17.82 6.20 -15.03
N SER A 258 16.86 6.86 -14.40
CA SER A 258 17.02 8.22 -13.86
C SER A 258 16.69 8.30 -12.37
N MET A 259 17.11 9.38 -11.73
CA MET A 259 16.73 9.69 -10.35
C MET A 259 15.97 11.02 -10.31
N SER A 260 15.02 11.16 -9.40
CA SER A 260 14.40 12.43 -9.07
C SER A 260 14.30 12.57 -7.56
N PHE A 261 14.33 13.81 -7.10
CA PHE A 261 14.29 14.17 -5.69
C PHE A 261 13.16 15.16 -5.49
N HIS A 262 12.35 14.94 -4.46
CA HIS A 262 11.14 15.70 -4.17
C HIS A 262 11.14 16.12 -2.71
N VAL A 263 10.70 17.34 -2.43
CA VAL A 263 10.43 17.76 -1.05
C VAL A 263 9.19 17.02 -0.55
N ARG A 264 9.33 16.35 0.60
CA ARG A 264 8.22 15.67 1.26
C ARG A 264 8.41 15.72 2.76
N GLU A 265 7.47 16.38 3.45
CA GLU A 265 7.49 16.52 4.92
C GLU A 265 8.82 17.10 5.43
N GLY A 266 9.32 18.15 4.75
CA GLY A 266 10.59 18.81 5.08
C GLY A 266 11.85 17.95 4.85
N LYS A 267 11.72 16.80 4.18
CA LYS A 267 12.81 15.86 3.90
C LYS A 267 12.90 15.53 2.41
N VAL A 268 14.04 14.98 1.99
CA VAL A 268 14.28 14.54 0.62
C VAL A 268 13.65 13.16 0.42
N LEU A 269 12.78 13.02 -0.59
CA LEU A 269 12.36 11.74 -1.13
C LEU A 269 13.12 11.46 -2.43
N ALA A 270 13.97 10.43 -2.42
CA ALA A 270 14.64 9.93 -3.63
C ALA A 270 13.77 8.90 -4.36
N VAL A 271 13.57 9.12 -5.67
CA VAL A 271 12.77 8.27 -6.55
C VAL A 271 13.59 7.85 -7.77
N ASN A 272 13.73 6.56 -8.02
CA ASN A 272 14.36 6.00 -9.21
C ASN A 272 13.31 5.69 -10.27
N THR A 273 13.49 6.16 -11.50
CA THR A 273 12.58 5.90 -12.63
C THR A 273 13.28 5.10 -13.71
N LEU A 274 12.69 3.97 -14.10
CA LEU A 274 13.27 3.05 -15.08
C LEU A 274 12.19 2.21 -15.78
N PRO A 275 12.51 1.56 -16.92
CA PRO A 275 11.59 0.64 -17.58
C PRO A 275 11.17 -0.52 -16.65
N LEU A 276 9.90 -0.93 -16.72
CA LEU A 276 9.33 -1.93 -15.83
C LEU A 276 10.11 -3.26 -15.85
N GLU A 277 10.58 -3.72 -17.00
CA GLU A 277 11.32 -4.99 -17.07
C GLU A 277 12.68 -4.89 -16.36
N ARG A 278 13.35 -3.74 -16.47
CA ARG A 278 14.60 -3.47 -15.73
C ARG A 278 14.39 -3.36 -14.24
N TYR A 279 13.26 -2.84 -13.80
CA TYR A 279 12.89 -2.86 -12.39
C TYR A 279 12.75 -4.29 -11.86
N LEU A 280 12.11 -5.19 -12.62
CA LEU A 280 11.90 -6.58 -12.21
C LEU A 280 13.20 -7.38 -12.10
N GLU A 281 14.21 -7.07 -12.92
CA GLU A 281 15.57 -7.64 -12.77
C GLU A 281 16.18 -7.31 -11.40
N GLY A 282 15.78 -6.21 -10.76
CA GLY A 282 16.19 -5.84 -9.41
C GLY A 282 15.23 -6.29 -8.29
N VAL A 283 14.04 -6.81 -8.63
CA VAL A 283 13.04 -7.30 -7.67
C VAL A 283 13.10 -8.82 -7.52
N VAL A 284 13.00 -9.55 -8.63
CA VAL A 284 12.92 -11.02 -8.61
C VAL A 284 14.06 -11.67 -7.80
N PRO A 285 15.35 -11.29 -7.96
CA PRO A 285 16.43 -11.89 -7.18
C PRO A 285 16.45 -11.47 -5.69
N CYS A 286 15.75 -10.40 -5.32
CA CYS A 286 15.57 -10.01 -3.92
C CYS A 286 14.40 -10.75 -3.24
N GLU A 287 13.47 -11.29 -4.03
CA GLU A 287 12.28 -12.00 -3.55
C GLU A 287 12.49 -13.53 -3.54
N MET A 288 13.20 -14.06 -4.55
CA MET A 288 13.54 -15.48 -4.66
C MET A 288 15.04 -15.67 -4.89
N PRO A 289 15.67 -16.68 -4.26
CA PRO A 289 17.06 -17.04 -4.57
C PRO A 289 17.24 -17.39 -6.05
N ASP A 290 18.34 -16.94 -6.67
CA ASP A 290 18.65 -17.24 -8.08
C ASP A 290 18.81 -18.75 -8.37
N SER A 291 19.05 -19.55 -7.32
CA SER A 291 19.13 -21.01 -7.37
C SER A 291 17.78 -21.72 -7.50
N PHE A 292 16.67 -21.01 -7.34
CA PHE A 292 15.34 -21.56 -7.57
C PHE A 292 15.15 -21.98 -9.03
N ARG A 293 14.26 -22.93 -9.27
CA ARG A 293 14.00 -23.46 -10.60
C ARG A 293 13.44 -22.37 -11.52
N PRO A 294 13.82 -22.36 -12.81
CA PRO A 294 13.39 -21.32 -13.74
C PRO A 294 11.87 -21.09 -13.79
N GLN A 295 11.05 -22.13 -13.66
CA GLN A 295 9.59 -21.99 -13.67
C GLN A 295 9.05 -21.23 -12.43
N ALA A 296 9.67 -21.40 -11.26
CA ALA A 296 9.31 -20.64 -10.07
C ALA A 296 9.70 -19.15 -10.21
N LEU A 297 10.90 -18.88 -10.72
CA LEU A 297 11.36 -17.51 -11.00
C LEU A 297 10.48 -16.82 -12.05
N ARG A 298 10.01 -17.55 -13.08
CA ARG A 298 9.05 -17.04 -14.08
C ARG A 298 7.70 -16.69 -13.45
N ALA A 299 7.18 -17.55 -12.56
CA ALA A 299 5.95 -17.25 -11.84
C ALA A 299 6.10 -15.99 -10.96
N GLN A 300 7.23 -15.86 -10.25
CA GLN A 300 7.57 -14.66 -9.47
C GLN A 300 7.67 -13.41 -10.34
N ALA A 301 8.30 -13.48 -11.51
CA ALA A 301 8.39 -12.35 -12.43
C ALA A 301 7.00 -11.87 -12.89
N VAL A 302 6.10 -12.80 -13.23
CA VAL A 302 4.71 -12.46 -13.62
C VAL A 302 3.93 -11.86 -12.46
N ALA A 303 3.99 -12.46 -11.27
CA ALA A 303 3.32 -11.93 -10.07
C ALA A 303 3.84 -10.52 -9.71
N ALA A 304 5.16 -10.34 -9.70
CA ALA A 304 5.81 -9.07 -9.41
C ALA A 304 5.46 -7.98 -10.43
N ARG A 305 5.48 -8.30 -11.73
CA ARG A 305 5.06 -7.39 -12.81
C ARG A 305 3.61 -6.94 -12.63
N THR A 306 2.75 -7.90 -12.32
CA THR A 306 1.32 -7.65 -12.12
C THR A 306 1.09 -6.71 -10.93
N HIS A 307 1.76 -6.97 -9.79
CA HIS A 307 1.69 -6.12 -8.61
C HIS A 307 2.19 -4.69 -8.90
N ALA A 308 3.36 -4.57 -9.52
CA ALA A 308 3.96 -3.29 -9.88
C ALA A 308 3.04 -2.44 -10.79
N LEU A 309 2.40 -3.07 -11.79
CA LEU A 309 1.43 -2.40 -12.65
C LEU A 309 0.14 -2.03 -11.92
N TYR A 310 -0.35 -2.89 -11.02
CA TYR A 310 -1.52 -2.57 -10.19
C TYR A 310 -1.28 -1.29 -9.38
N MET A 311 -0.09 -1.17 -8.78
CA MET A 311 0.33 0.00 -8.01
C MET A 311 0.48 1.25 -8.89
N LEU A 312 1.13 1.11 -10.05
CA LEU A 312 1.32 2.20 -11.02
C LEU A 312 -0.01 2.82 -11.48
N LEU A 313 -1.04 2.01 -11.70
CA LEU A 313 -2.36 2.50 -12.12
C LEU A 313 -3.12 3.26 -11.02
N ARG A 314 -2.59 3.27 -9.79
CA ARG A 314 -3.21 3.80 -8.56
C ARG A 314 -2.29 4.75 -7.78
N SER A 315 -1.21 5.20 -8.41
CA SER A 315 -0.19 6.05 -7.79
C SER A 315 -0.18 7.49 -8.32
N SER A 316 -1.20 7.91 -9.08
CA SER A 316 -1.23 9.21 -9.78
C SER A 316 -1.07 10.42 -8.86
N GLU A 317 -1.39 10.29 -7.58
CA GLU A 317 -1.26 11.36 -6.57
C GLU A 317 0.11 11.40 -5.87
N ARG A 318 1.00 10.46 -6.18
CA ARG A 318 2.32 10.32 -5.55
C ARG A 318 3.44 10.53 -6.58
N PRO A 319 4.61 11.02 -6.15
CA PRO A 319 5.77 11.16 -7.04
C PRO A 319 6.40 9.80 -7.41
N TYR A 320 5.91 8.70 -6.83
CA TYR A 320 6.38 7.34 -7.05
C TYR A 320 5.20 6.35 -7.12
N ASP A 321 5.47 5.14 -7.63
CA ASP A 321 4.50 4.06 -7.81
C ASP A 321 4.61 2.99 -6.72
N VAL A 322 5.85 2.58 -6.41
CA VAL A 322 6.19 1.52 -5.44
C VAL A 322 7.35 1.93 -4.54
N TRP A 323 7.49 1.30 -3.38
CA TRP A 323 8.69 1.42 -2.53
C TRP A 323 9.68 0.28 -2.80
N SER A 324 10.97 0.54 -2.56
CA SER A 324 12.03 -0.46 -2.70
C SER A 324 12.14 -1.47 -1.54
N THR A 325 11.22 -1.41 -0.57
CA THR A 325 11.24 -2.26 0.62
C THR A 325 10.04 -3.21 0.61
N THR A 326 9.91 -4.03 1.66
CA THR A 326 8.72 -4.86 1.91
C THR A 326 7.41 -4.07 2.05
N ALA A 327 7.47 -2.74 1.98
CA ALA A 327 6.29 -1.89 1.81
C ALA A 327 5.61 -2.02 0.44
N SER A 328 6.33 -2.49 -0.58
CA SER A 328 5.75 -2.89 -1.85
C SER A 328 6.43 -4.18 -2.33
N GLN A 329 7.66 -4.06 -2.84
CA GLN A 329 8.48 -5.18 -3.27
C GLN A 329 9.94 -4.83 -2.99
N VAL A 330 10.74 -5.79 -2.55
CA VAL A 330 12.16 -5.50 -2.30
C VAL A 330 12.85 -5.26 -3.64
N TYR A 331 13.41 -4.07 -3.82
CA TYR A 331 14.14 -3.66 -5.04
C TYR A 331 15.55 -3.24 -4.67
N GLY A 332 16.53 -4.02 -5.11
CA GLY A 332 17.94 -3.76 -4.80
C GLY A 332 18.70 -2.93 -5.85
N GLY A 333 18.03 -2.41 -6.88
CA GLY A 333 18.70 -1.75 -7.99
C GLY A 333 19.31 -2.75 -8.97
N VAL A 334 20.53 -2.48 -9.42
CA VAL A 334 21.31 -3.36 -10.31
C VAL A 334 21.97 -4.46 -9.48
N ILE A 335 21.54 -5.71 -9.67
CA ILE A 335 22.03 -6.87 -8.92
C ILE A 335 23.13 -7.61 -9.71
N SER A 336 24.30 -7.77 -9.10
CA SER A 336 25.35 -8.66 -9.60
C SER A 336 25.06 -10.11 -9.21
N GLY A 337 24.77 -10.98 -10.17
CA GLY A 337 24.63 -12.43 -9.95
C GLY A 337 23.22 -13.02 -10.11
N GLY A 338 22.20 -12.23 -10.47
CA GLY A 338 20.82 -12.69 -10.71
C GLY A 338 20.56 -13.17 -12.14
N ARG A 339 21.40 -14.06 -12.70
CA ARG A 339 21.32 -14.43 -14.12
C ARG A 339 20.02 -15.20 -14.42
N GLN A 340 19.64 -16.13 -13.55
CA GLN A 340 18.43 -16.93 -13.75
C GLN A 340 17.17 -16.08 -13.57
N ALA A 341 17.17 -15.18 -12.59
CA ALA A 341 16.10 -14.21 -12.38
C ALA A 341 15.93 -13.28 -13.58
N ALA A 342 17.02 -12.74 -14.13
CA ALA A 342 16.97 -11.89 -15.32
C ALA A 342 16.44 -12.63 -16.55
N GLU A 343 16.86 -13.88 -16.78
CA GLU A 343 16.33 -14.71 -17.87
C GLU A 343 14.84 -15.05 -17.65
N ALA A 344 14.40 -15.25 -16.40
CA ALA A 344 12.98 -15.45 -16.09
C ALA A 344 12.13 -14.20 -16.35
N VAL A 345 12.63 -13.02 -16.02
CA VAL A 345 12.00 -11.73 -16.34
C VAL A 345 11.85 -11.59 -17.86
N LYS A 346 12.94 -11.80 -18.60
CA LYS A 346 12.97 -11.75 -20.07
C LYS A 346 12.02 -12.77 -20.71
N ALA A 347 12.03 -14.02 -20.25
CA ALA A 347 11.17 -15.09 -20.77
C ALA A 347 9.68 -14.85 -20.53
N THR A 348 9.33 -14.01 -19.55
CA THR A 348 7.96 -13.65 -19.20
C THR A 348 7.64 -12.18 -19.50
N ARG A 349 8.44 -11.54 -20.34
CA ARG A 349 8.29 -10.12 -20.69
C ARG A 349 6.85 -9.80 -21.07
N GLY A 350 6.28 -8.77 -20.44
CA GLY A 350 4.90 -8.34 -20.69
C GLY A 350 3.81 -9.31 -20.25
N ARG A 351 4.11 -10.46 -19.62
CA ARG A 351 3.10 -11.40 -19.09
C ARG A 351 2.62 -10.96 -17.71
N ILE A 352 1.31 -10.83 -17.56
CA ILE A 352 0.64 -10.41 -16.31
C ILE A 352 -0.56 -11.30 -15.99
N LEU A 353 -1.06 -11.21 -14.75
CA LEU A 353 -2.32 -11.80 -14.32
C LEU A 353 -3.47 -10.81 -14.50
N VAL A 354 -4.53 -11.25 -15.15
CA VAL A 354 -5.78 -10.48 -15.28
C VAL A 354 -6.97 -11.26 -14.75
N TYR A 355 -7.90 -10.54 -14.13
CA TYR A 355 -9.18 -11.05 -13.66
C TYR A 355 -10.28 -10.09 -14.15
N ASN A 356 -11.32 -10.62 -14.82
CA ASN A 356 -12.41 -9.83 -15.41
C ASN A 356 -11.94 -8.59 -16.18
N GLY A 357 -10.90 -8.75 -17.00
CA GLY A 357 -10.33 -7.67 -17.81
C GLY A 357 -9.48 -6.64 -17.06
N ALA A 358 -9.41 -6.71 -15.73
CA ALA A 358 -8.58 -5.86 -14.88
C ALA A 358 -7.25 -6.53 -14.51
N ILE A 359 -6.21 -5.73 -14.22
CA ILE A 359 -4.97 -6.24 -13.61
C ILE A 359 -5.29 -6.75 -12.21
N ALA A 360 -4.92 -7.99 -11.92
CA ALA A 360 -5.09 -8.56 -10.58
C ALA A 360 -4.11 -7.95 -9.57
N LEU A 361 -4.55 -7.75 -8.33
CA LEU A 361 -3.63 -7.48 -7.23
C LEU A 361 -2.96 -8.79 -6.80
N ALA A 362 -1.72 -9.03 -7.24
CA ALA A 362 -0.98 -10.26 -7.01
C ALA A 362 -0.16 -10.20 -5.71
N PHE A 363 -0.63 -10.88 -4.66
CA PHE A 363 0.11 -11.06 -3.41
C PHE A 363 1.00 -12.29 -3.48
N TYR A 364 2.14 -12.24 -2.80
CA TYR A 364 3.01 -13.38 -2.62
C TYR A 364 3.71 -13.30 -1.27
N HIS A 365 4.13 -14.44 -0.75
CA HIS A 365 4.78 -14.56 0.55
C HIS A 365 5.78 -15.72 0.54
N SER A 366 6.64 -15.80 1.56
CA SER A 366 7.70 -16.81 1.60
C SER A 366 7.17 -18.24 1.63
N HIS A 367 6.42 -18.61 2.67
CA HIS A 367 5.96 -19.98 2.86
C HIS A 367 4.57 -20.05 3.50
N SER A 368 3.64 -20.79 2.89
CA SER A 368 2.24 -20.88 3.35
C SER A 368 2.07 -21.65 4.66
N GLY A 369 2.96 -22.58 4.94
CA GLY A 369 2.81 -23.53 6.06
C GLY A 369 1.87 -24.70 5.70
N GLY A 370 1.67 -24.95 4.40
CA GLY A 370 0.89 -26.07 3.88
C GLY A 370 -0.53 -25.71 3.44
N VAL A 371 -0.97 -24.47 3.69
CA VAL A 371 -2.32 -24.00 3.36
C VAL A 371 -2.31 -22.49 3.10
N LEU A 372 -2.94 -22.07 2.02
CA LEU A 372 -3.16 -20.68 1.65
C LEU A 372 -4.34 -20.08 2.43
N GLU A 373 -4.38 -18.76 2.47
CA GLU A 373 -5.43 -18.01 3.15
C GLU A 373 -6.22 -17.14 2.19
N ASP A 374 -7.47 -16.88 2.58
CA ASP A 374 -8.34 -15.88 1.96
C ASP A 374 -7.91 -14.45 2.32
N ASP A 375 -8.03 -13.48 1.42
CA ASP A 375 -7.62 -12.10 1.74
C ASP A 375 -8.55 -11.42 2.77
N SER A 376 -9.79 -11.87 2.90
CA SER A 376 -10.75 -11.32 3.88
C SER A 376 -10.33 -11.64 5.30
N ALA A 377 -9.70 -12.80 5.49
CA ALA A 377 -9.13 -13.23 6.77
C ALA A 377 -7.90 -12.41 7.20
N VAL A 378 -7.27 -11.67 6.29
CA VAL A 378 -6.02 -10.92 6.57
C VAL A 378 -6.25 -9.40 6.55
N TRP A 379 -7.05 -8.89 5.61
CA TRP A 379 -7.21 -7.46 5.35
C TRP A 379 -8.68 -7.02 5.15
N ASP A 380 -9.68 -7.86 5.42
CA ASP A 380 -11.11 -7.58 5.17
C ASP A 380 -11.40 -7.15 3.70
N VAL A 381 -10.61 -7.69 2.77
CA VAL A 381 -10.78 -7.55 1.32
C VAL A 381 -11.30 -8.86 0.76
N ASP A 382 -12.15 -8.82 -0.25
CA ASP A 382 -12.74 -10.01 -0.87
C ASP A 382 -12.40 -10.01 -2.36
N MET A 383 -11.15 -10.34 -2.68
CA MET A 383 -10.74 -10.52 -4.07
C MET A 383 -11.15 -11.93 -4.51
N PRO A 384 -11.97 -12.06 -5.58
CA PRO A 384 -12.62 -13.33 -5.95
C PRO A 384 -11.67 -14.45 -6.42
N TYR A 385 -10.39 -14.16 -6.51
CA TYR A 385 -9.33 -15.10 -6.90
C TYR A 385 -8.41 -15.49 -5.72
N TYR A 386 -8.72 -15.10 -4.49
CA TYR A 386 -8.11 -15.69 -3.29
C TYR A 386 -9.14 -16.53 -2.55
N ARG A 387 -8.65 -17.62 -1.96
CA ARG A 387 -9.44 -18.56 -1.16
C ARG A 387 -8.51 -19.41 -0.31
N VAL A 388 -9.07 -20.00 0.74
CA VAL A 388 -8.39 -21.08 1.46
C VAL A 388 -8.18 -22.27 0.52
N GLN A 389 -6.93 -22.66 0.35
CA GLN A 389 -6.55 -23.76 -0.54
C GLN A 389 -5.34 -24.51 0.00
N ALA A 390 -5.31 -25.83 -0.17
CA ALA A 390 -4.15 -26.63 0.21
C ALA A 390 -2.92 -26.27 -0.63
N ASP A 391 -1.76 -26.28 0.03
CA ASP A 391 -0.45 -26.10 -0.59
C ASP A 391 0.48 -27.24 -0.15
N PRO A 392 0.19 -28.48 -0.56
CA PRO A 392 0.79 -29.68 0.04
C PRO A 392 2.29 -29.78 -0.25
N VAL A 393 2.75 -29.18 -1.35
CA VAL A 393 4.18 -29.10 -1.69
C VAL A 393 4.94 -28.35 -0.61
N SER A 394 4.32 -27.33 -0.01
CA SER A 394 4.91 -26.55 1.07
C SER A 394 5.17 -27.38 2.35
N ASN A 395 4.54 -28.54 2.54
CA ASN A 395 4.79 -29.38 3.72
C ASN A 395 6.18 -30.04 3.73
N SER A 396 6.90 -30.04 2.60
CA SER A 396 8.20 -30.72 2.45
C SER A 396 9.42 -29.83 2.72
N ILE A 397 9.24 -28.56 3.10
CA ILE A 397 10.34 -27.59 3.24
C ILE A 397 10.88 -27.55 4.67
N LYS A 398 12.21 -27.58 4.79
CA LYS A 398 12.96 -27.90 6.01
C LYS A 398 12.83 -26.88 7.16
N ASP A 399 12.38 -25.65 6.90
CA ASP A 399 12.33 -24.57 7.91
C ASP A 399 10.93 -23.96 8.09
N MET A 400 9.88 -24.75 7.84
CA MET A 400 8.51 -24.24 7.94
C MET A 400 8.08 -23.96 9.38
N GLN A 401 8.66 -24.63 10.38
CA GLN A 401 8.26 -24.47 11.79
C GLN A 401 9.05 -23.36 12.48
N TRP A 402 8.39 -22.65 13.39
CA TRP A 402 9.04 -21.62 14.19
C TRP A 402 8.39 -21.52 15.56
N SER A 403 9.17 -21.04 16.52
CA SER A 403 8.68 -20.62 17.83
C SER A 403 9.28 -19.28 18.21
N CYS A 404 8.50 -18.46 18.90
CA CYS A 404 9.00 -17.26 19.54
C CYS A 404 8.27 -17.02 20.86
N SER A 405 8.80 -16.13 21.68
CA SER A 405 8.18 -15.74 22.93
C SER A 405 8.38 -14.27 23.22
N ILE A 406 7.40 -13.64 23.86
CA ILE A 406 7.52 -12.27 24.39
C ILE A 406 6.94 -12.21 25.81
N PRO A 407 7.50 -11.41 26.72
CA PRO A 407 6.90 -11.15 28.02
C PRO A 407 5.53 -10.47 27.88
N LEU A 408 4.61 -10.74 28.81
CA LEU A 408 3.33 -10.02 28.91
C LEU A 408 3.53 -8.50 29.08
N SER A 409 4.61 -8.09 29.76
CA SER A 409 5.00 -6.69 29.90
C SER A 409 5.42 -6.04 28.57
N GLU A 410 6.08 -6.79 27.67
CA GLU A 410 6.42 -6.32 26.33
C GLU A 410 5.13 -6.09 25.52
N LEU A 411 4.17 -7.02 25.56
CA LEU A 411 2.88 -6.82 24.90
C LEU A 411 2.12 -5.61 25.45
N ALA A 412 2.11 -5.40 26.77
CA ALA A 412 1.50 -4.22 27.38
C ALA A 412 2.14 -2.92 26.89
N MET A 413 3.48 -2.87 26.81
CA MET A 413 4.22 -1.71 26.25
C MET A 413 3.88 -1.47 24.78
N LEU A 414 3.83 -2.53 23.98
CA LEU A 414 3.48 -2.44 22.56
C LEU A 414 2.05 -1.91 22.37
N LEU A 415 1.07 -2.39 23.14
CA LEU A 415 -0.30 -1.88 23.12
C LEU A 415 -0.36 -0.39 23.52
N ARG A 416 0.33 0.01 24.60
CA ARG A 416 0.40 1.44 24.99
C ARG A 416 0.98 2.32 23.90
N SER A 417 2.02 1.85 23.21
CA SER A 417 2.63 2.60 22.08
C SER A 417 1.64 2.85 20.92
N ARG A 418 0.52 2.14 20.90
CA ARG A 418 -0.57 2.27 19.92
C ARG A 418 -1.82 2.96 20.48
N GLY A 419 -1.73 3.58 21.66
CA GLY A 419 -2.82 4.34 22.27
C GLY A 419 -3.84 3.50 23.04
N TYR A 420 -3.59 2.19 23.22
CA TYR A 420 -4.46 1.36 24.07
C TYR A 420 -4.22 1.68 25.55
N PRO A 421 -5.27 1.88 26.37
CA PRO A 421 -5.16 2.26 27.78
C PRO A 421 -4.84 1.04 28.68
N VAL A 422 -3.68 0.41 28.45
CA VAL A 422 -3.30 -0.85 29.09
C VAL A 422 -2.08 -0.66 29.97
N ARG A 423 -2.17 -0.97 31.26
CA ARG A 423 -0.97 -1.02 32.13
C ARG A 423 -0.36 -2.41 32.14
N GLN A 424 -1.21 -3.44 32.21
CA GLN A 424 -0.80 -4.83 32.28
C GLN A 424 -1.66 -5.73 31.39
N VAL A 425 -1.03 -6.78 30.87
CA VAL A 425 -1.73 -7.89 30.21
C VAL A 425 -1.56 -9.13 31.10
N SER A 426 -2.66 -9.79 31.43
CA SER A 426 -2.68 -11.00 32.27
C SER A 426 -2.99 -12.27 31.48
N GLY A 427 -3.56 -12.12 30.28
CA GLY A 427 -4.00 -13.25 29.47
C GLY A 427 -3.95 -12.96 27.97
N VAL A 428 -3.71 -13.99 27.17
CA VAL A 428 -3.75 -13.95 25.71
C VAL A 428 -4.32 -15.28 25.24
N ALA A 429 -5.37 -15.23 24.43
CA ALA A 429 -6.04 -16.39 23.88
C ALA A 429 -6.42 -16.17 22.42
N VAL A 430 -6.44 -17.26 21.64
CA VAL A 430 -7.04 -17.26 20.31
C VAL A 430 -8.56 -17.26 20.47
N SER A 431 -9.24 -16.24 19.96
CA SER A 431 -10.72 -16.17 20.02
C SER A 431 -11.39 -16.68 18.75
N GLN A 432 -10.69 -16.65 17.61
CA GLN A 432 -11.24 -17.11 16.33
C GLN A 432 -10.14 -17.63 15.40
N ARG A 433 -10.46 -18.64 14.59
CA ARG A 433 -9.63 -19.15 13.50
C ARG A 433 -10.38 -19.14 12.18
N SER A 434 -9.63 -19.04 11.09
CA SER A 434 -10.16 -19.18 9.72
C SER A 434 -10.29 -20.64 9.35
N ALA A 435 -10.88 -20.92 8.18
CA ALA A 435 -10.92 -22.26 7.61
C ALA A 435 -9.51 -22.82 7.30
N SER A 436 -8.50 -21.96 7.12
CA SER A 436 -7.10 -22.41 6.95
C SER A 436 -6.44 -22.83 8.28
N GLY A 437 -7.10 -22.58 9.41
CA GLY A 437 -6.57 -22.79 10.75
C GLY A 437 -5.69 -21.64 11.26
N ARG A 438 -5.46 -20.58 10.46
CA ARG A 438 -4.80 -19.36 10.96
C ARG A 438 -5.63 -18.70 12.04
N VAL A 439 -4.95 -18.08 12.99
CA VAL A 439 -5.57 -17.20 13.98
C VAL A 439 -6.14 -16.00 13.23
N LEU A 440 -7.43 -15.74 13.43
CA LEU A 440 -8.11 -14.55 12.92
C LEU A 440 -8.15 -13.45 13.98
N ARG A 441 -8.43 -13.82 15.23
CA ARG A 441 -8.56 -12.88 16.33
C ARG A 441 -7.83 -13.36 17.58
N VAL A 442 -7.19 -12.40 18.23
CA VAL A 442 -6.50 -12.57 19.50
C VAL A 442 -7.21 -11.74 20.54
N ARG A 443 -7.62 -12.38 21.64
CA ARG A 443 -8.17 -11.72 22.83
C ARG A 443 -7.08 -11.58 23.88
N MET A 444 -6.93 -10.38 24.42
CA MET A 444 -5.96 -10.04 25.45
C MET A 444 -6.73 -9.58 26.69
N ALA A 445 -6.52 -10.26 27.82
CA ALA A 445 -7.07 -9.83 29.11
C ALA A 445 -6.13 -8.78 29.71
N THR A 446 -6.66 -7.61 30.03
CA THR A 446 -5.91 -6.46 30.55
C THR A 446 -6.54 -5.92 31.82
N ASP A 447 -5.88 -4.98 32.49
CA ASP A 447 -6.46 -4.27 33.65
C ASP A 447 -7.62 -3.34 33.30
N GLY A 448 -7.81 -3.01 32.02
CA GLY A 448 -8.95 -2.25 31.49
C GLY A 448 -10.03 -3.13 30.85
N GLY A 449 -9.98 -4.46 31.05
CA GLY A 449 -10.88 -5.42 30.42
C GLY A 449 -10.26 -6.13 29.21
N ASN A 450 -11.11 -6.76 28.40
CA ASN A 450 -10.66 -7.55 27.25
C ASN A 450 -10.49 -6.68 26.01
N ILE A 451 -9.33 -6.78 25.36
CA ILE A 451 -9.08 -6.21 24.04
C ILE A 451 -9.10 -7.35 23.02
N GLU A 452 -9.81 -7.16 21.91
CA GLU A 452 -9.78 -8.08 20.78
C GLU A 452 -9.17 -7.42 19.55
N MET A 453 -8.21 -8.10 18.91
CA MET A 453 -7.48 -7.60 17.76
C MET A 453 -7.43 -8.63 16.64
N ASN A 454 -7.50 -8.17 15.39
CA ASN A 454 -7.23 -9.01 14.23
C ASN A 454 -5.77 -9.52 14.26
N SER A 455 -5.55 -10.75 13.81
CA SER A 455 -4.26 -11.41 14.03
C SER A 455 -3.12 -10.84 13.20
N ASN A 456 -3.37 -10.24 12.03
CA ASN A 456 -2.29 -9.66 11.22
C ASN A 456 -1.76 -8.34 11.85
N PRO A 457 -2.60 -7.38 12.28
CA PRO A 457 -2.15 -6.26 13.12
C PRO A 457 -1.42 -6.71 14.39
N PHE A 458 -1.91 -7.76 15.07
CA PHE A 458 -1.24 -8.32 16.25
C PHE A 458 0.15 -8.87 15.91
N ARG A 459 0.26 -9.63 14.81
CA ARG A 459 1.53 -10.14 14.28
C ARG A 459 2.51 -9.00 13.98
N LEU A 460 2.05 -7.93 13.32
CA LEU A 460 2.88 -6.76 13.01
C LEU A 460 3.25 -5.96 14.26
N LEU A 461 2.41 -5.97 15.30
CA LEU A 461 2.69 -5.38 16.60
C LEU A 461 3.81 -6.13 17.33
N VAL A 462 3.74 -7.46 17.38
CA VAL A 462 4.79 -8.33 17.96
C VAL A 462 6.08 -8.29 17.12
N GLY A 463 5.93 -8.14 15.80
CA GLY A 463 7.03 -8.10 14.84
C GLY A 463 7.00 -9.31 13.92
N ALA A 464 6.96 -9.05 12.61
CA ALA A 464 6.80 -10.06 11.56
C ALA A 464 7.95 -11.08 11.46
N THR A 465 9.11 -10.78 12.06
CA THR A 465 10.27 -11.70 12.14
C THR A 465 10.22 -12.59 13.38
N LYS A 466 9.60 -12.13 14.48
CA LYS A 466 9.33 -12.92 15.69
C LYS A 466 8.14 -13.84 15.43
N MET A 467 6.96 -13.25 15.18
CA MET A 467 5.74 -13.96 14.81
C MET A 467 5.67 -14.08 13.28
N LYS A 468 6.28 -15.14 12.73
CA LYS A 468 6.49 -15.24 11.27
C LYS A 468 5.19 -15.37 10.46
N SER A 469 4.15 -15.97 11.03
CA SER A 469 2.81 -16.10 10.42
C SER A 469 1.70 -16.08 11.48
N THR A 470 0.45 -16.04 11.03
CA THR A 470 -0.74 -16.24 11.89
C THR A 470 -1.18 -17.71 11.95
N LEU A 471 -0.48 -18.62 11.26
CA LEU A 471 -0.73 -20.06 11.33
C LEU A 471 0.02 -20.65 12.53
N CYS A 472 -0.49 -20.35 13.73
CA CYS A 472 0.17 -20.66 14.99
C CYS A 472 -0.82 -20.99 16.13
N SER A 473 -0.26 -21.56 17.19
CA SER A 473 -0.82 -21.59 18.53
C SER A 473 -0.24 -20.45 19.37
N ILE A 474 -1.07 -19.85 20.22
CA ILE A 474 -0.69 -18.84 21.20
C ILE A 474 -1.04 -19.40 22.58
N GLY A 475 -0.08 -19.43 23.48
CA GLY A 475 -0.29 -19.86 24.87
C GLY A 475 0.50 -19.00 25.84
N ILE A 476 0.26 -19.19 27.13
CA ILE A 476 1.00 -18.52 28.20
C ILE A 476 1.74 -19.56 29.03
N SER A 477 2.98 -19.24 29.39
CA SER A 477 3.78 -19.98 30.36
C SER A 477 4.39 -18.99 31.34
N GLY A 478 3.88 -18.95 32.57
CA GLY A 478 4.26 -17.94 33.56
C GLY A 478 3.94 -16.52 33.08
N LYS A 479 4.94 -15.64 33.01
CA LYS A 479 4.80 -14.24 32.54
C LYS A 479 5.10 -14.06 31.05
N THR A 480 5.18 -15.16 30.30
CA THR A 480 5.63 -15.17 28.90
C THR A 480 4.55 -15.74 28.00
N ILE A 481 4.32 -15.07 26.87
CA ILE A 481 3.49 -15.54 25.77
C ILE A 481 4.36 -16.40 24.87
N LEU A 482 3.92 -17.62 24.59
CA LEU A 482 4.59 -18.57 23.71
C LEU A 482 3.81 -18.67 22.39
N PHE A 483 4.54 -18.53 21.29
CA PHE A 483 4.03 -18.74 19.94
C PHE A 483 4.74 -19.94 19.33
N ARG A 484 3.97 -20.85 18.75
CA ARG A 484 4.49 -21.96 17.93
C ARG A 484 3.67 -22.02 16.67
N GLY A 485 4.32 -21.99 15.52
CA GLY A 485 3.61 -21.90 14.26
C GLY A 485 4.40 -22.44 13.10
N ARG A 486 3.79 -22.29 11.93
CA ARG A 486 4.38 -22.71 10.66
C ARG A 486 4.17 -21.67 9.56
N GLY A 487 5.05 -21.69 8.56
CA GLY A 487 5.05 -20.73 7.46
C GLY A 487 5.59 -19.34 7.84
N TYR A 488 5.73 -18.50 6.83
CA TYR A 488 6.23 -17.14 6.94
C TYR A 488 5.48 -16.25 5.94
N GLY A 489 4.71 -15.30 6.47
CA GLY A 489 3.98 -14.29 5.72
C GLY A 489 2.49 -14.32 6.01
N HIS A 490 1.72 -13.57 5.20
CA HIS A 490 0.26 -13.47 5.34
C HIS A 490 -0.47 -14.74 4.90
N GLY A 491 0.09 -15.54 3.99
CA GLY A 491 -0.54 -16.78 3.52
C GLY A 491 -1.45 -16.62 2.30
N VAL A 492 -1.81 -15.40 1.94
CA VAL A 492 -2.57 -15.07 0.72
C VAL A 492 -1.70 -15.11 -0.53
N GLY A 493 -2.23 -15.65 -1.62
CA GLY A 493 -1.59 -15.69 -2.94
C GLY A 493 -0.40 -16.64 -3.03
N MET A 494 0.62 -16.30 -3.81
CA MET A 494 1.69 -17.24 -4.15
C MET A 494 2.66 -17.47 -2.99
N SER A 495 2.81 -18.74 -2.59
CA SER A 495 3.93 -19.16 -1.75
C SER A 495 5.17 -19.32 -2.60
N GLN A 496 6.23 -18.58 -2.29
CA GLN A 496 7.48 -18.61 -3.04
C GLN A 496 8.15 -19.99 -2.99
N TRP A 497 8.21 -20.59 -1.80
CA TRP A 497 8.75 -21.95 -1.67
C TRP A 497 7.81 -23.03 -2.20
N GLY A 498 6.49 -22.82 -2.14
CA GLY A 498 5.52 -23.71 -2.76
C GLY A 498 5.67 -23.73 -4.30
N ALA A 499 5.85 -22.56 -4.91
CA ALA A 499 6.18 -22.41 -6.34
C ALA A 499 7.48 -23.14 -6.70
N GLU A 500 8.53 -23.00 -5.88
CA GLU A 500 9.78 -23.74 -6.06
C GLU A 500 9.57 -25.26 -6.00
N GLY A 501 8.84 -25.75 -5.01
CA GLY A 501 8.56 -27.18 -4.90
C GLY A 501 7.71 -27.72 -6.06
N MET A 502 6.76 -26.93 -6.59
CA MET A 502 6.00 -27.30 -7.79
C MET A 502 6.91 -27.35 -9.01
N ALA A 503 7.79 -26.37 -9.17
CA ALA A 503 8.77 -26.33 -10.25
C ALA A 503 9.76 -27.52 -10.18
N ARG A 504 10.17 -27.94 -8.97
CA ARG A 504 10.97 -29.17 -8.78
C ARG A 504 10.26 -30.44 -9.21
N LYS A 505 8.92 -30.46 -9.14
CA LYS A 505 8.07 -31.55 -9.65
C LYS A 505 7.74 -31.41 -11.15
N GLY A 506 8.36 -30.45 -11.85
CA GLY A 506 8.20 -30.26 -13.29
C GLY A 506 7.03 -29.35 -13.71
N ALA A 507 6.36 -28.67 -12.77
CA ALA A 507 5.28 -27.75 -13.12
C ALA A 507 5.79 -26.55 -13.92
N ALA A 508 5.08 -26.20 -15.00
CA ALA A 508 5.28 -24.95 -15.73
C ALA A 508 4.79 -23.73 -14.93
N TYR A 509 5.34 -22.54 -15.19
CA TYR A 509 4.98 -21.34 -14.42
C TYR A 509 3.49 -20.98 -14.52
N GLU A 510 2.81 -21.28 -15.64
CA GLU A 510 1.37 -21.07 -15.77
C GLU A 510 0.57 -21.97 -14.82
N ALA A 511 1.01 -23.23 -14.62
CA ALA A 511 0.38 -24.13 -13.66
C ALA A 511 0.62 -23.68 -12.22
N ILE A 512 1.81 -23.17 -11.92
CA ILE A 512 2.14 -22.54 -10.63
C ILE A 512 1.22 -21.34 -10.39
N LEU A 513 1.12 -20.41 -11.34
CA LEU A 513 0.26 -19.23 -11.22
C LEU A 513 -1.22 -19.62 -11.05
N ARG A 514 -1.71 -20.63 -11.78
CA ARG A 514 -3.10 -21.12 -11.65
C ARG A 514 -3.39 -21.70 -10.25
N GLN A 515 -2.40 -22.33 -9.61
CA GLN A 515 -2.53 -22.83 -8.24
C GLN A 515 -2.75 -21.68 -7.25
N TYR A 516 -1.99 -20.59 -7.38
CA TYR A 516 -1.95 -19.53 -6.38
C TYR A 516 -2.87 -18.32 -6.67
N TYR A 517 -3.30 -18.17 -7.91
CA TYR A 517 -4.21 -17.12 -8.37
C TYR A 517 -5.34 -17.75 -9.21
N PRO A 518 -6.19 -18.60 -8.60
CA PRO A 518 -7.28 -19.26 -9.31
C PRO A 518 -8.18 -18.23 -10.01
N HIS A 519 -8.78 -18.59 -11.15
CA HIS A 519 -9.66 -17.71 -11.94
C HIS A 519 -8.98 -16.51 -12.62
N THR A 520 -7.70 -16.25 -12.36
CA THR A 520 -6.93 -15.32 -13.18
C THR A 520 -6.46 -15.97 -14.48
N THR A 521 -6.16 -15.16 -15.48
CA THR A 521 -5.55 -15.61 -16.75
C THR A 521 -4.24 -14.87 -16.99
N VAL A 522 -3.28 -15.57 -17.60
CA VAL A 522 -2.03 -14.95 -18.03
C VAL A 522 -2.25 -14.26 -19.38
N ARG A 523 -1.99 -12.96 -19.44
CA ARG A 523 -2.13 -12.14 -20.65
C ARG A 523 -0.83 -11.44 -20.99
N ALA A 524 -0.50 -11.37 -22.29
CA ALA A 524 0.59 -10.55 -22.80
C ALA A 524 0.13 -9.09 -23.01
N LEU A 525 0.95 -8.13 -22.59
CA LEU A 525 0.69 -6.70 -22.74
C LEU A 525 1.34 -6.08 -23.98
N TYR A 526 2.55 -6.55 -24.29
CA TYR A 526 3.45 -6.00 -25.31
C TYR A 526 4.53 -6.99 -25.69
#